data_AF-A0A6I1W4M4-F1
#
_entry.id   AF-A0A6I1W4M4-F1
#
_cell.length_a   1.000
_cell.length_b   1.000
_cell.length_c   1.000
_cell.angle_alpha   90.00
_cell.angle_beta   90.00
_cell.angle_gamma   90.00
#
_symmetry.space_group_name_H-M   'P 1'
#
loop_
_entity.id
_entity.type
_entity.pdbx_description
1 polymer ?
#
loop_
_entity_poly.entity_id
_entity_poly.type
_entity_poly.pdbx_seq_one_letter_code
_entity_poly.pdbx_strand_id
1 'polypeptide(L)'
;MEEQKLLSFKLYDDGGERYRIVHKSGNIEELLVFGRAESRIALPVRLYSVEGRSVSFYYEDTAYPLMLTRIEVLLYPFAGEQGAALAKYELELGANGVVDSIVLPTPERARWRFTYKQDINTALMFITEAFSPVGGSEFITYEWVGISYLWVLRPQRCLVSLVTKLFLDLVRRR
;
A
#
# COMPACT_ATOMS: atom_id res chain seq x y z
N MET A 1 -14.75 -17.83 -20.68
CA MET A 1 -13.58 -17.29 -19.96
C MET A 1 -13.06 -18.44 -19.13
N GLU A 2 -11.98 -19.09 -19.56
CA GLU A 2 -11.42 -20.22 -18.82
C GLU A 2 -10.78 -19.72 -17.52
N GLU A 3 -11.12 -20.40 -16.44
CA GLU A 3 -10.54 -20.21 -15.12
C GLU A 3 -9.02 -20.40 -15.18
N GLN A 4 -8.25 -19.33 -14.97
CA GLN A 4 -6.81 -19.45 -14.80
C GLN A 4 -6.53 -19.99 -13.40
N LYS A 5 -6.15 -21.27 -13.28
CA LYS A 5 -5.66 -21.84 -12.03
C LYS A 5 -4.45 -21.05 -11.54
N LEU A 6 -4.60 -20.30 -10.46
CA LEU A 6 -3.51 -19.61 -9.78
C LEU A 6 -2.55 -20.66 -9.18
N LEU A 7 -1.50 -21.01 -9.92
CA LEU A 7 -0.58 -22.11 -9.60
C LEU A 7 0.51 -21.77 -8.56
N SER A 8 0.44 -20.64 -7.86
CA SER A 8 1.62 -20.09 -7.17
C SER A 8 1.48 -19.79 -5.69
N PHE A 9 0.41 -20.23 -5.01
CA PHE A 9 0.30 -20.07 -3.56
C PHE A 9 -0.46 -21.21 -2.87
N LYS A 10 -0.32 -21.29 -1.56
CA LYS A 10 -1.09 -22.16 -0.66
C LYS A 10 -1.88 -21.28 0.30
N LEU A 11 -3.17 -21.55 0.44
CA LEU A 11 -4.03 -20.93 1.45
C LEU A 11 -4.13 -21.86 2.66
N TYR A 12 -3.95 -21.28 3.84
CA TYR A 12 -4.08 -21.94 5.14
C TYR A 12 -5.19 -21.25 5.93
N ASP A 13 -6.04 -22.04 6.57
CA ASP A 13 -6.95 -21.58 7.60
C ASP A 13 -6.24 -21.74 8.96
N ASP A 14 -5.94 -20.63 9.60
CA ASP A 14 -5.28 -20.60 10.91
C ASP A 14 -6.31 -20.63 12.05
N GLY A 15 -7.60 -20.69 11.74
CA GLY A 15 -8.71 -20.60 12.68
C GLY A 15 -8.95 -19.18 13.19
N GLY A 16 -10.06 -19.00 13.92
CA GLY A 16 -10.36 -17.72 14.56
C GLY A 16 -10.44 -16.54 13.58
N GLU A 17 -11.01 -16.78 12.40
CA GLU A 17 -11.18 -15.78 11.34
C GLU A 17 -9.87 -15.30 10.69
N ARG A 18 -8.79 -16.08 10.83
CA ARG A 18 -7.48 -15.78 10.27
C ARG A 18 -7.11 -16.78 9.19
N TYR A 19 -6.52 -16.25 8.13
CA TYR A 19 -6.01 -17.05 7.03
C TYR A 19 -4.59 -16.62 6.68
N ARG A 20 -3.81 -17.53 6.10
CA ARG A 20 -2.50 -17.22 5.53
C ARG A 20 -2.40 -17.67 4.09
N ILE A 21 -1.89 -16.78 3.23
CA ILE A 21 -1.50 -17.11 1.87
C ILE A 21 0.03 -17.19 1.83
N VAL A 22 0.56 -18.34 1.45
CA VAL A 22 1.99 -18.55 1.26
C VAL A 22 2.29 -18.68 -0.22
N HIS A 23 2.99 -17.71 -0.77
CA HIS A 23 3.40 -17.69 -2.17
C HIS A 23 4.61 -18.56 -2.42
N LYS A 24 4.77 -19.08 -3.64
CA LYS A 24 5.94 -19.85 -4.06
C LYS A 24 7.25 -19.06 -3.91
N SER A 25 7.21 -17.74 -3.98
CA SER A 25 8.36 -16.86 -3.73
C SER A 25 8.81 -16.84 -2.27
N GLY A 26 8.01 -17.40 -1.34
CA GLY A 26 8.23 -17.32 0.10
C GLY A 26 7.56 -16.12 0.76
N ASN A 27 6.91 -15.24 0.01
CA ASN A 27 6.11 -14.16 0.59
C ASN A 27 4.88 -14.74 1.29
N ILE A 28 4.49 -14.12 2.39
CA ILE A 28 3.35 -14.55 3.21
C ILE A 28 2.41 -13.38 3.38
N GLU A 29 1.12 -13.61 3.18
CA GLU A 29 0.06 -12.67 3.55
C GLU A 29 -0.76 -13.27 4.69
N GLU A 30 -0.94 -12.51 5.76
CA GLU A 30 -1.89 -12.78 6.83
C GLU A 30 -3.18 -11.99 6.55
N LEU A 31 -4.30 -12.70 6.52
CA LEU A 31 -5.63 -12.15 6.30
C LEU A 31 -6.47 -12.29 7.57
N LEU A 32 -7.34 -11.32 7.79
CA LEU A 32 -8.34 -11.34 8.86
C LEU A 32 -9.72 -11.08 8.26
N VAL A 33 -10.75 -11.77 8.73
CA VAL A 33 -12.12 -11.49 8.32
C VAL A 33 -12.62 -10.22 8.99
N PHE A 34 -13.18 -9.33 8.18
CA PHE A 34 -13.89 -8.14 8.61
C PHE A 34 -15.34 -8.17 8.11
N GLY A 35 -16.16 -7.23 8.59
CA GLY A 35 -17.55 -7.08 8.21
C GLY A 35 -18.52 -7.84 9.11
N ARG A 36 -19.81 -7.75 8.81
CA ARG A 36 -20.89 -8.31 9.62
C ARG A 36 -21.82 -9.14 8.74
N ALA A 37 -22.38 -10.22 9.31
CA ALA A 37 -23.34 -11.11 8.67
C ALA A 37 -22.93 -11.53 7.23
N GLU A 38 -23.70 -11.13 6.22
CA GLU A 38 -23.53 -11.50 4.81
C GLU A 38 -22.42 -10.70 4.10
N SER A 39 -21.87 -9.66 4.72
CA SER A 39 -20.81 -8.80 4.14
C SER A 39 -19.43 -9.09 4.73
N ARG A 40 -19.18 -10.35 5.08
CA ARG A 40 -17.89 -10.79 5.64
C ARG A 40 -16.86 -10.99 4.55
N ILE A 41 -15.68 -10.44 4.74
CA ILE A 41 -14.59 -10.51 3.78
C ILE A 41 -13.23 -10.65 4.49
N ALA A 42 -12.39 -11.58 4.03
CA ALA A 42 -11.01 -11.71 4.50
C ALA A 42 -10.13 -10.69 3.76
N LEU A 43 -9.54 -9.75 4.51
CA LEU A 43 -8.66 -8.71 3.96
C LEU A 43 -7.22 -8.93 4.45
N PRO A 44 -6.21 -8.64 3.62
CA PRO A 44 -4.82 -8.70 4.03
C PRO A 44 -4.56 -7.66 5.12
N VAL A 45 -4.09 -8.10 6.27
CA VAL A 45 -3.71 -7.25 7.41
C VAL A 45 -2.20 -7.15 7.55
N ARG A 46 -1.46 -8.13 7.03
CA ARG A 46 0.00 -8.10 7.01
C ARG A 46 0.57 -8.88 5.84
N LEU A 47 1.64 -8.38 5.24
CA LEU A 47 2.45 -9.06 4.25
C LEU A 47 3.89 -9.12 4.74
N TYR A 48 4.52 -10.28 4.66
CA TYR A 48 5.95 -10.47 4.86
C TYR A 48 6.60 -10.82 3.54
N SER A 49 7.69 -10.14 3.23
CA SER A 49 8.52 -10.44 2.07
C SER A 49 9.82 -11.11 2.51
N VAL A 50 10.32 -12.02 1.67
CA VAL A 50 11.59 -12.73 1.92
C VAL A 50 12.80 -11.80 1.99
N GLU A 51 12.68 -10.60 1.40
CA GLU A 51 13.69 -9.54 1.45
C GLU A 51 13.73 -8.82 2.81
N GLY A 52 13.00 -9.30 3.82
CA GLY A 52 13.03 -8.75 5.17
C GLY A 52 12.17 -7.50 5.33
N ARG A 53 11.13 -7.32 4.51
CA ARG A 53 10.17 -6.21 4.64
C ARG A 53 8.84 -6.74 5.14
N SER A 54 8.11 -5.92 5.90
CA SER A 54 6.70 -6.22 6.19
C SER A 54 5.83 -5.01 5.92
N VAL A 55 4.60 -5.26 5.47
CA VAL A 55 3.59 -4.25 5.21
C VAL A 55 2.35 -4.61 6.01
N SER A 56 1.94 -3.75 6.94
CA SER A 56 0.69 -3.93 7.70
C SER A 56 -0.38 -2.97 7.21
N PHE A 57 -1.62 -3.46 7.11
CA PHE A 57 -2.78 -2.70 6.65
C PHE A 57 -3.76 -2.51 7.79
N TYR A 58 -4.23 -1.27 7.96
CA TYR A 58 -5.15 -0.91 9.04
C TYR A 58 -6.45 -0.41 8.42
N TYR A 59 -7.53 -1.15 8.70
CA TYR A 59 -8.88 -0.85 8.22
C TYR A 59 -9.74 -0.36 9.37
N GLU A 60 -10.65 0.57 9.08
CA GLU A 60 -11.65 1.07 10.00
C GLU A 60 -13.07 0.65 9.56
N ASP A 61 -13.85 0.16 10.53
CA ASP A 61 -15.29 -0.17 10.38
C ASP A 61 -16.17 1.06 10.67
N THR A 62 -15.75 2.23 10.16
CA THR A 62 -16.44 3.52 10.37
C THR A 62 -17.35 3.89 9.20
N ALA A 63 -17.18 3.25 8.04
CA ALA A 63 -18.02 3.40 6.85
C ALA A 63 -18.10 2.07 6.09
N TYR A 64 -19.21 1.84 5.39
CA TYR A 64 -19.32 0.77 4.38
C TYR A 64 -19.09 1.40 3.00
N PRO A 65 -18.11 0.92 2.21
CA PRO A 65 -17.19 -0.20 2.47
C PRO A 65 -16.08 0.12 3.49
N LEU A 66 -15.52 -0.92 4.13
CA LEU A 66 -14.38 -0.83 5.06
C LEU A 66 -13.27 0.05 4.48
N MET A 67 -12.82 1.04 5.27
CA MET A 67 -11.87 2.03 4.78
C MET A 67 -10.45 1.67 5.23
N LEU A 68 -9.52 1.56 4.28
CA LEU A 68 -8.10 1.49 4.58
C LEU A 68 -7.62 2.89 4.97
N THR A 69 -7.17 3.07 6.21
CA THR A 69 -6.79 4.40 6.73
C THR A 69 -5.30 4.54 6.92
N ARG A 70 -4.58 3.42 7.07
CA ARG A 70 -3.13 3.44 7.25
C ARG A 70 -2.46 2.20 6.69
N ILE A 71 -1.26 2.40 6.14
CA ILE A 71 -0.32 1.33 5.80
C ILE A 71 0.98 1.58 6.55
N GLU A 72 1.50 0.55 7.20
CA GLU A 72 2.81 0.60 7.86
C GLU A 72 3.79 -0.27 7.08
N VAL A 73 4.97 0.26 6.80
CA VAL A 73 6.06 -0.48 6.15
C VAL A 73 7.24 -0.56 7.11
N LEU A 74 7.62 -1.78 7.50
CA LEU A 74 8.79 -2.03 8.32
C LEU A 74 9.91 -2.62 7.46
N LEU A 75 11.11 -2.04 7.56
CA LEU A 75 12.33 -2.62 7.03
C LEU A 75 13.04 -3.40 8.13
N TYR A 76 13.30 -4.67 7.84
CA TYR A 76 13.93 -5.64 8.75
C TYR A 76 13.31 -5.57 10.14
N PRO A 77 12.04 -6.00 10.29
CA PRO A 77 11.21 -5.74 11.48
C PRO A 77 11.79 -6.26 12.80
N PHE A 78 12.82 -7.12 12.76
CA PHE A 78 13.43 -7.76 13.92
C PHE A 78 14.96 -7.57 14.00
N ALA A 79 15.56 -6.72 13.15
CA ALA A 79 17.02 -6.61 13.05
C ALA A 79 17.62 -5.44 13.84
N GLY A 80 16.79 -4.57 14.42
CA GLY A 80 17.20 -3.48 15.30
C GLY A 80 17.41 -3.91 16.75
N GLU A 81 17.79 -2.94 17.59
CA GLU A 81 17.93 -3.16 19.02
C GLU A 81 16.64 -3.71 19.65
N GLN A 82 16.78 -4.68 20.55
CA GLN A 82 15.66 -5.35 21.21
C GLN A 82 14.62 -5.98 20.25
N GLY A 83 15.01 -6.27 19.00
CA GLY A 83 14.11 -6.84 17.99
C GLY A 83 13.19 -5.81 17.34
N ALA A 84 13.53 -4.52 17.40
CA ALA A 84 12.82 -3.46 16.70
C ALA A 84 13.08 -3.51 15.18
N ALA A 85 12.22 -2.83 14.42
CA ALA A 85 12.46 -2.59 13.00
C ALA A 85 13.62 -1.62 12.77
N LEU A 86 14.42 -1.82 11.73
CA LEU A 86 15.48 -0.87 11.36
C LEU A 86 14.91 0.46 10.83
N ALA A 87 13.73 0.41 10.21
CA ALA A 87 13.00 1.60 9.83
C ALA A 87 11.51 1.30 9.76
N LYS A 88 10.70 2.31 10.10
CA LYS A 88 9.25 2.28 10.03
C LYS A 88 8.74 3.49 9.25
N TYR A 89 7.98 3.23 8.20
CA TYR A 89 7.27 4.25 7.43
C TYR A 89 5.77 4.08 7.64
N GLU A 90 5.03 5.18 7.72
CA GLU A 90 3.58 5.17 7.82
C GLU A 90 2.99 5.94 6.63
N LEU A 91 2.10 5.32 5.89
CA LEU A 91 1.29 5.97 4.88
C LEU A 91 -0.08 6.22 5.50
N GLU A 92 -0.49 7.48 5.57
CA GLU A 92 -1.80 7.90 6.06
C GLU A 92 -2.70 8.15 4.84
N LEU A 93 -3.87 7.52 4.82
CA LEU A 93 -4.81 7.61 3.71
C LEU A 93 -5.99 8.53 4.05
N GLY A 94 -6.38 9.35 3.07
CA GLY A 94 -7.56 10.21 3.16
C GLY A 94 -8.86 9.45 2.90
N ALA A 95 -10.00 10.12 3.14
CA ALA A 95 -11.34 9.53 2.96
C ALA A 95 -11.66 9.10 1.51
N ASN A 96 -10.91 9.62 0.53
CA ASN A 96 -10.98 9.24 -0.88
C ASN A 96 -10.11 8.01 -1.22
N GLY A 97 -9.46 7.39 -0.23
CA GLY A 97 -8.63 6.20 -0.38
C GLY A 97 -7.25 6.44 -1.02
N VAL A 98 -6.83 7.70 -1.16
CA VAL A 98 -5.47 8.05 -1.62
C VAL A 98 -4.55 8.31 -0.43
N VAL A 99 -3.24 8.24 -0.65
CA VAL A 99 -2.24 8.51 0.38
C VAL A 99 -2.06 10.01 0.54
N ASP A 100 -2.51 10.58 1.65
CA ASP A 100 -2.35 12.00 1.95
C ASP A 100 -0.93 12.32 2.42
N SER A 101 -0.30 11.38 3.15
CA SER A 101 1.05 11.59 3.67
C SER A 101 1.88 10.32 3.82
N ILE A 102 3.21 10.48 3.74
CA ILE A 102 4.20 9.44 4.08
C ILE A 102 5.07 9.96 5.22
N VAL A 103 4.93 9.37 6.41
CA VAL A 103 5.74 9.66 7.59
C VAL A 103 7.04 8.87 7.53
N LEU A 104 8.15 9.56 7.71
CA LEU A 104 9.51 9.00 7.69
C LEU A 104 9.90 8.43 9.06
N PRO A 105 10.86 7.50 9.10
CA PRO A 105 11.44 6.94 10.33
C PRO A 105 12.35 7.96 11.03
N THR A 106 11.84 9.13 11.38
CA THR A 106 12.55 10.15 12.17
C THR A 106 11.78 10.46 13.45
N PRO A 107 12.47 10.81 14.56
CA PRO A 107 11.80 11.13 15.82
C PRO A 107 10.74 12.24 15.70
N GLU A 108 10.98 13.21 14.82
CA GLU A 108 10.13 14.37 14.60
C GLU A 108 8.90 14.06 13.73
N ARG A 109 8.75 12.80 13.27
CA ARG A 109 7.69 12.38 12.33
C ARG A 109 7.63 13.27 11.09
N ALA A 110 8.81 13.58 10.55
CA ALA A 110 8.93 14.34 9.30
C ALA A 110 8.18 13.59 8.19
N ARG A 111 7.45 14.30 7.32
CA ARG A 111 6.54 13.65 6.37
C ARG A 111 6.48 14.34 5.01
N TRP A 112 6.27 13.54 3.98
CA TRP A 112 5.77 14.02 2.69
C TRP A 112 4.26 14.18 2.75
N ARG A 113 3.70 15.16 2.04
CA ARG A 113 2.25 15.34 1.87
C ARG A 113 1.92 15.57 0.41
N PHE A 114 0.73 15.19 -0.01
CA PHE A 114 0.35 15.23 -1.43
C PHE A 114 -1.00 15.90 -1.65
N THR A 115 -1.08 16.69 -2.71
CA THR A 115 -2.35 17.23 -3.23
C THR A 115 -2.74 16.48 -4.48
N TYR A 116 -3.99 16.06 -4.58
CA TYR A 116 -4.50 15.32 -5.73
C TYR A 116 -5.52 16.12 -6.53
N LYS A 117 -5.58 15.85 -7.83
CA LYS A 117 -6.69 16.21 -8.70
C LYS A 117 -7.30 14.94 -9.30
N GLN A 118 -8.63 14.91 -9.37
CA GLN A 118 -9.34 13.86 -10.09
C GLN A 118 -9.49 14.25 -11.56
N ASP A 119 -9.17 13.33 -12.47
CA ASP A 119 -9.55 13.47 -13.87
C ASP A 119 -11.04 13.17 -14.03
N ILE A 120 -11.76 14.07 -14.70
CA ILE A 120 -13.21 13.99 -14.83
C ILE A 120 -13.66 12.84 -15.75
N ASN A 121 -12.81 12.42 -16.69
CA ASN A 121 -13.18 11.42 -17.69
C ASN A 121 -12.91 9.99 -17.19
N THR A 122 -11.83 9.81 -16.43
CA THR A 122 -11.35 8.50 -15.97
C THR A 122 -11.58 8.26 -14.48
N ALA A 123 -11.97 9.29 -13.73
CA ALA A 123 -12.09 9.28 -12.27
C ALA A 123 -10.78 8.96 -11.52
N LEU A 124 -9.64 8.94 -12.21
CA LEU A 124 -8.33 8.66 -11.64
C LEU A 124 -7.82 9.86 -10.84
N MET A 125 -7.12 9.58 -9.74
CA MET A 125 -6.50 10.57 -8.86
C MET A 125 -5.02 10.72 -9.22
N PHE A 126 -4.56 11.96 -9.44
CA PHE A 126 -3.17 12.28 -9.80
C PHE A 126 -2.58 13.27 -8.82
N ILE A 127 -1.31 13.08 -8.44
CA ILE A 127 -0.60 14.01 -7.56
C ILE A 127 -0.26 15.26 -8.37
N THR A 128 -0.68 16.42 -7.90
CA THR A 128 -0.41 17.72 -8.52
C THR A 128 0.60 18.55 -7.76
N GLU A 129 0.78 18.26 -6.47
CA GLU A 129 1.78 18.91 -5.63
C GLU A 129 2.28 17.92 -4.57
N ALA A 130 3.59 17.97 -4.29
CA ALA A 130 4.23 17.24 -3.22
C ALA A 130 4.94 18.21 -2.27
N PHE A 131 4.68 18.11 -0.98
CA PHE A 131 5.33 18.88 0.07
C PHE A 131 6.42 18.04 0.73
N SER A 132 7.64 18.56 0.77
CA SER A 132 8.77 17.86 1.36
C SER A 132 8.79 17.99 2.89
N PRO A 133 9.39 17.01 3.60
CA PRO A 133 9.53 17.06 5.06
C PRO A 133 10.32 18.26 5.58
N VAL A 134 11.12 18.91 4.72
CA VAL A 134 11.97 20.06 5.06
C VAL A 134 11.35 21.40 4.62
N GLY A 135 10.07 21.42 4.25
CA GLY A 135 9.30 22.64 3.98
C GLY A 135 9.30 23.11 2.53
N GLY A 136 9.86 22.34 1.59
CA GLY A 136 9.73 22.62 0.15
C GLY A 136 8.40 22.13 -0.43
N SER A 137 8.04 22.62 -1.62
CA SER A 137 6.98 22.02 -2.44
C SER A 137 7.35 21.98 -3.91
N GLU A 138 6.80 21.00 -4.61
CA GLU A 138 7.03 20.77 -6.03
C GLU A 138 5.68 20.54 -6.73
N PHE A 139 5.44 21.24 -7.83
CA PHE A 139 4.28 21.03 -8.70
C PHE A 139 4.58 19.98 -9.76
N ILE A 140 3.61 19.08 -9.97
CA ILE A 140 3.72 17.97 -10.91
C ILE A 140 2.68 18.18 -12.02
N THR A 141 3.17 18.22 -13.27
CA THR A 141 2.34 18.34 -14.46
C THR A 141 2.46 17.07 -15.28
N TYR A 142 1.32 16.55 -15.74
CA TYR A 142 1.25 15.41 -16.65
C TYR A 142 0.90 15.90 -18.05
N GLU A 143 1.73 15.58 -19.03
CA GLU A 143 1.42 15.80 -20.45
C GLU A 143 0.81 14.52 -21.04
N TRP A 144 -0.41 14.65 -21.58
CA TRP A 144 -1.16 13.55 -22.19
C TRP A 144 -0.84 13.37 -23.69
N VAL A 145 0.34 13.78 -24.14
CA VAL A 145 0.75 13.63 -25.55
C VAL A 145 1.59 12.36 -25.70
N GLY A 146 0.90 11.25 -25.95
CA GLY A 146 1.47 9.95 -26.26
C GLY A 146 0.45 9.06 -26.97
N ILE A 147 0.55 9.07 -28.30
CA ILE A 147 -0.14 8.28 -29.35
C ILE A 147 -0.83 6.95 -28.87
N SER A 148 -2.13 6.88 -29.15
CA SER A 148 -2.91 5.75 -29.70
C SER A 148 -2.63 4.30 -29.26
N TYR A 149 -3.57 3.75 -28.48
CA TYR A 149 -3.99 2.34 -28.28
C TYR A 149 -3.13 1.36 -27.44
N LEU A 150 -3.87 0.70 -26.52
CA LEU A 150 -3.57 -0.55 -25.80
C LEU A 150 -2.38 -0.41 -24.83
N TRP A 151 -2.56 -0.28 -23.51
CA TRP A 151 -3.15 -1.27 -22.62
C TRP A 151 -3.88 -0.62 -21.45
N VAL A 152 -5.07 -1.15 -21.14
CA VAL A 152 -5.82 -0.84 -19.92
C VAL A 152 -5.01 -1.30 -18.72
N LEU A 153 -4.27 -0.40 -18.08
CA LEU A 153 -3.80 -0.61 -16.72
C LEU A 153 -4.99 -0.42 -15.77
N ARG A 154 -5.52 -1.54 -15.29
CA ARG A 154 -6.55 -1.51 -14.24
C ARG A 154 -5.95 -0.90 -12.95
N PRO A 155 -6.60 0.07 -12.28
CA PRO A 155 -5.95 0.87 -11.24
C PRO A 155 -5.78 0.14 -9.90
N GLN A 156 -6.44 -1.00 -9.69
CA GLN A 156 -6.43 -1.66 -8.37
C GLN A 156 -5.16 -2.44 -8.03
N ARG A 157 -4.21 -2.58 -8.96
CA ARG A 157 -2.89 -3.18 -8.67
C ARG A 157 -1.79 -2.15 -8.35
N CYS A 158 -2.13 -0.86 -8.28
CA CYS A 158 -1.12 0.18 -8.20
C CYS A 158 -0.60 0.45 -6.78
N LEU A 159 -1.30 0.10 -5.70
CA LEU A 159 -0.81 0.48 -4.36
C LEU A 159 0.49 -0.25 -3.99
N VAL A 160 0.58 -1.56 -4.21
CA VAL A 160 1.81 -2.33 -3.91
C VAL A 160 2.94 -1.97 -4.89
N SER A 161 2.63 -1.80 -6.18
CA SER A 161 3.65 -1.51 -7.20
C SER A 161 4.17 -0.07 -7.11
N LEU A 162 3.31 0.91 -6.87
CA LEU A 162 3.69 2.32 -6.72
C LEU A 162 4.44 2.56 -5.41
N VAL A 163 4.03 1.92 -4.31
CA VAL A 163 4.80 1.96 -3.05
C VAL A 163 6.16 1.32 -3.25
N THR A 164 6.26 0.17 -3.92
CA THR A 164 7.57 -0.46 -4.17
C THR A 164 8.45 0.39 -5.09
N LYS A 165 7.88 1.05 -6.10
CA LYS A 165 8.63 1.87 -7.07
C LYS A 165 9.07 3.23 -6.51
N LEU A 166 8.18 3.94 -5.81
CA LEU A 166 8.54 5.16 -5.07
C LEU A 166 9.57 4.85 -3.97
N PHE A 167 9.44 3.72 -3.29
CA PHE A 167 10.38 3.30 -2.25
C PHE A 167 11.75 2.92 -2.82
N LEU A 168 11.80 2.28 -4.00
CA LEU A 168 13.06 1.99 -4.71
C LEU A 168 13.77 3.27 -5.16
N ASP A 169 13.03 4.28 -5.62
CA ASP A 169 13.62 5.57 -6.03
C ASP A 169 14.03 6.44 -4.82
N LEU A 170 13.30 6.37 -3.71
CA LEU A 170 13.64 7.05 -2.44
C LEU A 170 14.88 6.43 -1.77
N VAL A 171 15.10 5.12 -1.90
CA VAL A 171 16.28 4.42 -1.33
C VAL A 171 17.51 4.55 -2.23
N ARG A 172 17.37 4.78 -3.54
CA ARG A 172 18.50 4.92 -4.48
C ARG A 172 19.19 6.29 -4.49
N ARG A 173 18.62 7.30 -3.82
CA ARG A 173 19.20 8.67 -3.73
C ARG A 173 19.89 8.96 -2.39
N ARG A 174 20.42 7.94 -1.72
CA ARG A 174 21.44 8.11 -0.66
C ARG A 174 22.70 7.37 -1.03
#